data_AF-A0A7Y5S2Z1-F1
#
_entry.id   AF-A0A7Y5S2Z1-F1
#
_cell.length_a   1.000
_cell.length_b   1.000
_cell.length_c   1.000
_cell.angle_alpha   90.00
_cell.angle_beta   90.00
_cell.angle_gamma   90.00
#
_symmetry.space_group_name_H-M   'P 1'
#
loop_
_entity.id
_entity.type
_entity.pdbx_description
1 polymer ?
#
loop_
_entity_poly.entity_id
_entity_poly.type
_entity_poly.pdbx_seq_one_letter_code
_entity_poly.pdbx_strand_id
1 'polypeptide(L)'
;MMPPPGQPPMPAGAQARFAPAIAVGAPAAAPRGGQFAWLLWPWIVVLILLPLAILAMAEERDRAGLILAYINVAIIGSAIIYLVRQHNFAAMVPVLFIGYLFFCWPTATIYMGLFSPENRYVMIDETYRRCLDGNVRVQLAAMVHVLCYLLMIFLLAPRSGPVGDFAQRDRAGTVLGVLAALGAMFAIGLHIVGQMSSSAVIEYLGIGAFIYLNGFPFVVGALFPRVPIAIRVALIGFLCCTAAFYLVGGGRTWAILPFLLLTLGAIFYSAYKQRTRMMIAAALFVGMPIIIVAGETTQILLGSKGWERFDERAAALKENWRGNLAEGSTLGRTFSRTFSTGGHSLITLTPDYYDYVPFVAGDFAQELITTIFIPGRLYGVRYYSWTGQLKRYGFRITEKTSVELSFVGSLWMIGGWLPVILGSLFVGLIHAIAMRWIHKATQYSPYKGLFYLSMIAYSVFWASNLDIITHTRMLLLAGIAGWLVWHIVILPIIGDVRPRRAPRGLPVRLATPIGRQAPGAVLR
;
A
#
# COMPACT_ATOMS: atom_id res chain seq x y z
N MET A 1 19.54 31.36 75.67
CA MET A 1 19.41 30.05 74.99
C MET A 1 19.41 30.30 73.49
N MET A 2 20.45 29.84 72.80
CA MET A 2 20.62 30.00 71.35
C MET A 2 19.98 28.81 70.61
N PRO A 3 19.33 29.01 69.46
CA PRO A 3 18.96 27.92 68.55
C PRO A 3 20.20 27.39 67.80
N PRO A 4 20.16 26.14 67.32
CA PRO A 4 21.32 25.46 66.74
C PRO A 4 21.68 25.98 65.34
N PRO A 5 22.97 25.95 64.97
CA PRO A 5 23.44 26.26 63.61
C PRO A 5 23.38 25.01 62.73
N GLY A 6 23.04 25.17 61.44
CA GLY A 6 23.36 24.14 60.44
C GLY A 6 22.30 23.73 59.42
N GLN A 7 21.33 24.58 59.06
CA GLN A 7 20.58 24.35 57.82
C GLN A 7 20.94 25.40 56.76
N PRO A 8 21.49 25.01 55.60
CA PRO A 8 21.68 25.94 54.50
C PRO A 8 20.31 26.39 53.97
N PRO A 9 20.16 27.65 53.54
CA PRO A 9 18.92 28.15 52.98
C PRO A 9 18.57 27.37 51.70
N MET A 10 17.34 26.87 51.62
CA MET A 10 16.80 26.34 50.36
C MET A 10 16.86 27.45 49.30
N PRO A 11 17.39 27.20 48.09
CA PRO A 11 17.34 28.17 47.02
C PRO A 11 15.88 28.45 46.65
N ALA A 12 15.47 29.71 46.82
CA ALA A 12 14.24 30.25 46.29
C ALA A 12 14.29 30.18 44.75
N GLY A 13 13.73 29.11 44.20
CA GLY A 13 13.68 28.87 42.75
C GLY A 13 13.04 27.56 42.31
N ALA A 14 12.54 26.74 43.22
CA ALA A 14 11.97 25.42 42.92
C ALA A 14 10.43 25.43 42.82
N GLN A 15 9.81 26.48 42.29
CA GLN A 15 8.38 26.47 41.95
C GLN A 15 8.09 27.39 40.75
N ALA A 16 8.43 26.93 39.54
CA ALA A 16 7.70 27.25 38.31
C ALA A 16 8.34 26.49 37.15
N ARG A 17 7.49 26.00 36.23
CA ARG A 17 7.81 25.47 34.89
C ARG A 17 8.02 23.96 34.76
N PHE A 18 7.06 23.17 35.26
CA PHE A 18 6.55 22.03 34.48
C PHE A 18 5.45 22.53 33.53
N ALA A 19 5.81 23.41 32.59
CA ALA A 19 5.08 23.47 31.34
C ALA A 19 5.75 22.44 30.42
N PRO A 20 5.02 21.51 29.78
CA PRO A 20 5.61 20.81 28.66
C PRO A 20 5.94 21.89 27.65
N ALA A 21 7.22 22.24 27.54
CA ALA A 21 7.69 22.96 26.37
C ALA A 21 7.33 22.04 25.21
N ILE A 22 6.23 22.38 24.52
CA ILE A 22 6.04 22.00 23.12
C ILE A 22 7.25 22.63 22.46
N ALA A 23 8.35 21.89 22.44
CA ALA A 23 9.45 22.17 21.56
C ALA A 23 8.82 22.06 20.18
N VAL A 24 8.41 23.22 19.65
CA VAL A 24 8.27 23.45 18.23
C VAL A 24 9.68 23.24 17.71
N GLY A 25 10.04 21.97 17.53
CA GLY A 25 11.33 21.58 17.01
C GLY A 25 11.51 22.35 15.73
N ALA A 26 12.62 23.11 15.67
CA ALA A 26 13.04 23.76 14.45
C ALA A 26 12.83 22.77 13.29
N PRO A 27 12.22 23.21 12.17
CA PRO A 27 11.93 22.31 11.06
C PRO A 27 13.22 21.57 10.72
N ALA A 28 13.13 20.23 10.77
CA ALA A 28 14.22 19.36 10.33
C ALA A 28 14.74 19.90 9.01
N ALA A 29 16.06 20.12 8.93
CA ALA A 29 16.74 20.70 7.77
C ALA A 29 16.08 20.19 6.49
N ALA A 30 15.67 21.13 5.63
CA ALA A 30 14.88 20.85 4.44
C ALA A 30 15.44 19.61 3.74
N PRO A 31 14.62 18.56 3.51
CA PRO A 31 15.08 17.36 2.83
C PRO A 31 15.70 17.79 1.51
N ARG A 32 16.85 17.19 1.14
CA ARG A 32 17.54 17.43 -0.15
C ARG A 32 16.49 17.43 -1.27
N GLY A 33 16.07 18.62 -1.71
CA GLY A 33 14.81 18.83 -2.43
C GLY A 33 14.73 18.20 -3.83
N GLY A 34 15.81 17.56 -4.30
CA GLY A 34 15.92 17.02 -5.65
C GLY A 34 15.58 15.53 -5.81
N GLN A 35 15.62 14.70 -4.76
CA GLN A 35 15.62 13.23 -4.94
C GLN A 35 14.32 12.67 -5.57
N PHE A 36 13.20 13.35 -5.35
CA PHE A 36 11.89 13.00 -5.90
C PHE A 36 11.26 14.11 -6.74
N ALA A 37 12.04 15.13 -7.13
CA ALA A 37 11.53 16.22 -7.97
C ALA A 37 11.00 15.71 -9.32
N TRP A 38 11.54 14.59 -9.82
CA TRP A 38 11.08 13.94 -11.05
C TRP A 38 9.64 13.41 -10.97
N LEU A 39 9.08 13.16 -9.77
CA LEU A 39 7.67 12.77 -9.61
C LEU A 39 6.73 13.96 -9.79
N LEU A 40 7.22 15.20 -9.60
CA LEU A 40 6.40 16.40 -9.70
C LEU A 40 6.03 16.72 -11.15
N TRP A 41 6.94 16.48 -12.10
CA TRP A 41 6.71 16.82 -13.51
C TRP A 41 5.54 16.04 -14.13
N PRO A 42 5.50 14.70 -14.09
CA PRO A 42 4.33 13.94 -14.54
C PRO A 42 3.06 14.36 -13.81
N TRP A 43 3.16 14.69 -12.52
CA TRP A 43 2.03 15.11 -11.72
C TRP A 43 1.45 16.47 -12.15
N ILE A 44 2.31 17.45 -12.41
CA ILE A 44 1.90 18.75 -12.95
C ILE A 44 1.22 18.58 -14.32
N VAL A 45 1.79 17.72 -15.17
CA VAL A 45 1.20 17.40 -16.48
C VAL A 45 -0.21 16.82 -16.31
N VAL A 46 -0.40 15.88 -15.37
CA VAL A 46 -1.72 15.31 -15.05
C VAL A 46 -2.68 16.39 -14.53
N LEU A 47 -2.24 17.26 -13.60
CA LEU A 47 -3.09 18.31 -13.03
C LEU A 47 -3.54 19.37 -14.05
N ILE A 48 -2.78 19.59 -15.12
CA ILE A 48 -3.12 20.58 -16.15
C ILE A 48 -3.88 19.94 -17.31
N LEU A 49 -3.35 18.86 -17.89
CA LEU A 49 -3.90 18.28 -19.10
C LEU A 49 -5.18 17.48 -18.86
N LEU A 50 -5.32 16.85 -17.68
CA LEU A 50 -6.46 15.99 -17.42
C LEU A 50 -7.79 16.75 -17.30
N PRO A 51 -7.87 17.90 -16.59
CA PRO A 51 -9.07 18.73 -16.62
C PRO A 51 -9.44 19.21 -18.02
N LEU A 52 -8.44 19.61 -18.82
CA LEU A 52 -8.68 20.03 -20.20
C LEU A 52 -9.24 18.89 -21.05
N ALA A 53 -8.68 17.68 -20.91
CA ALA A 53 -9.19 16.49 -21.60
C ALA A 53 -10.63 16.15 -21.16
N ILE A 54 -10.94 16.23 -19.86
CA ILE A 54 -12.31 16.03 -19.34
C ILE A 54 -13.26 17.08 -19.92
N LEU A 55 -12.90 18.35 -19.91
CA LEU A 55 -13.77 19.40 -20.45
C LEU A 55 -13.98 19.28 -21.97
N ALA A 56 -12.96 18.84 -22.71
CA ALA A 56 -13.01 18.72 -24.16
C ALA A 56 -13.72 17.45 -24.66
N MET A 57 -13.56 16.31 -23.96
CA MET A 57 -14.00 15.00 -24.46
C MET A 57 -15.16 14.39 -23.68
N ALA A 58 -15.41 14.80 -22.44
CA ALA A 58 -16.46 14.17 -21.63
C ALA A 58 -17.86 14.63 -22.06
N GLU A 59 -18.75 13.65 -22.19
CA GLU A 59 -20.19 13.89 -22.32
C GLU A 59 -20.73 14.65 -21.11
N GLU A 60 -21.70 15.53 -21.34
CA GLU A 60 -22.25 16.43 -20.31
C GLU A 60 -22.79 15.68 -19.09
N ARG A 61 -23.48 14.54 -19.33
CA ARG A 61 -24.05 13.70 -18.28
C ARG A 61 -23.02 13.04 -17.35
N ASP A 62 -21.80 12.79 -17.82
CA ASP A 62 -20.74 12.12 -17.04
C ASP A 62 -19.74 13.10 -16.43
N ARG A 63 -19.77 14.36 -16.88
CA ARG A 63 -18.79 15.40 -16.54
C ARG A 63 -18.64 15.61 -15.03
N ALA A 64 -19.75 15.63 -14.28
CA ALA A 64 -19.72 15.80 -12.82
C ALA A 64 -18.95 14.66 -12.12
N GLY A 65 -19.22 13.41 -12.50
CA GLY A 65 -18.52 12.25 -11.96
C GLY A 65 -17.03 12.23 -12.33
N LEU A 66 -16.69 12.67 -13.53
CA LEU A 66 -15.30 12.77 -14.01
C LEU A 66 -14.52 13.88 -13.30
N ILE A 67 -15.14 15.03 -13.04
CA ILE A 67 -14.55 16.12 -12.24
C ILE A 67 -14.27 15.64 -10.82
N LEU A 68 -15.21 14.94 -10.19
CA LEU A 68 -14.98 14.36 -8.85
C LEU A 68 -13.87 13.30 -8.85
N ALA A 69 -13.83 12.44 -9.87
CA ALA A 69 -12.73 11.48 -10.02
C ALA A 69 -11.37 12.18 -10.19
N TYR A 70 -11.32 13.26 -10.97
CA TYR A 70 -10.13 14.10 -11.09
C TYR A 70 -9.70 14.69 -9.73
N ILE A 71 -10.64 15.23 -8.95
CA ILE A 71 -10.36 15.77 -7.62
C ILE A 71 -9.82 14.66 -6.70
N ASN A 72 -10.40 13.46 -6.73
CA ASN A 72 -9.89 12.31 -5.99
C ASN A 72 -8.46 11.94 -6.39
N VAL A 73 -8.18 11.86 -7.69
CA VAL A 73 -6.81 11.66 -8.20
C VAL A 73 -5.90 12.74 -7.64
N ALA A 74 -6.29 14.02 -7.75
CA ALA A 74 -5.51 15.16 -7.30
C ALA A 74 -5.17 15.10 -5.79
N ILE A 75 -6.15 14.75 -4.94
CA ILE A 75 -5.95 14.60 -3.49
C ILE A 75 -5.00 13.42 -3.21
N ILE A 76 -5.27 12.25 -3.79
CA ILE A 76 -4.51 11.02 -3.54
C ILE A 76 -3.07 11.18 -4.03
N GLY A 77 -2.86 11.62 -5.27
CA GLY A 77 -1.53 11.79 -5.84
C GLY A 77 -0.71 12.85 -5.09
N SER A 78 -1.32 13.95 -4.68
CA SER A 78 -0.65 14.97 -3.86
C SER A 78 -0.27 14.41 -2.47
N ALA A 79 -1.15 13.64 -1.84
CA ALA A 79 -0.87 12.98 -0.58
C ALA A 79 0.28 11.95 -0.71
N ILE A 80 0.27 11.13 -1.76
CA ILE A 80 1.36 10.17 -2.05
C ILE A 80 2.68 10.92 -2.24
N ILE A 81 2.73 11.96 -3.07
CA ILE A 81 3.94 12.75 -3.30
C ILE A 81 4.44 13.35 -1.99
N TYR A 82 3.54 13.95 -1.19
CA TYR A 82 3.89 14.52 0.10
C TYR A 82 4.48 13.48 1.04
N LEU A 83 3.83 12.32 1.19
CA LEU A 83 4.25 11.23 2.07
C LEU A 83 5.57 10.59 1.62
N VAL A 84 5.73 10.32 0.32
CA VAL A 84 6.97 9.79 -0.27
C VAL A 84 8.14 10.75 -0.03
N ARG A 85 7.92 12.06 -0.17
CA ARG A 85 8.96 13.08 0.06
C ARG A 85 9.44 13.15 1.51
N GLN A 86 8.66 12.63 2.47
CA GLN A 86 9.14 12.50 3.85
C GLN A 86 10.26 11.47 3.99
N HIS A 87 10.41 10.56 3.01
CA HIS A 87 11.46 9.54 2.96
C HIS A 87 11.57 8.73 4.27
N ASN A 88 10.42 8.37 4.85
CA ASN A 88 10.33 7.55 6.05
C ASN A 88 9.56 6.27 5.74
N PHE A 89 10.00 5.11 6.26
CA PHE A 89 9.28 3.84 6.15
C PHE A 89 7.83 3.93 6.66
N ALA A 90 7.59 4.65 7.75
CA ALA A 90 6.24 4.79 8.28
C ALA A 90 5.29 5.44 7.25
N ALA A 91 5.76 6.44 6.50
CA ALA A 91 4.95 7.11 5.47
C ALA A 91 4.57 6.19 4.31
N MET A 92 5.24 5.04 4.14
CA MET A 92 4.90 4.07 3.11
C MET A 92 3.61 3.29 3.43
N VAL A 93 3.18 3.22 4.69
CA VAL A 93 1.90 2.59 5.07
C VAL A 93 0.72 3.26 4.35
N PRO A 94 0.46 4.58 4.51
CA PRO A 94 -0.62 5.23 3.77
C PRO A 94 -0.40 5.19 2.25
N VAL A 95 0.85 5.28 1.76
CA VAL A 95 1.14 5.21 0.31
C VAL A 95 0.72 3.87 -0.29
N LEU A 96 1.04 2.75 0.37
CA LEU A 96 0.63 1.41 -0.09
C LEU A 96 -0.89 1.23 -0.03
N PHE A 97 -1.54 1.78 1.00
CA PHE A 97 -2.99 1.69 1.17
C PHE A 97 -3.77 2.45 0.09
N ILE A 98 -3.43 3.72 -0.12
CA ILE A 98 -4.16 4.59 -1.06
C ILE A 98 -3.70 4.43 -2.51
N GLY A 99 -2.47 3.95 -2.74
CA GLY A 99 -1.84 3.91 -4.05
C GLY A 99 -2.39 2.86 -5.01
N TYR A 100 -2.86 1.70 -4.51
CA TYR A 100 -3.35 0.64 -5.38
C TYR A 100 -4.81 0.88 -5.81
N LEU A 101 -5.78 0.66 -4.92
CA LEU A 101 -7.19 0.60 -5.35
C LEU A 101 -7.86 1.98 -5.44
N PHE A 102 -7.52 2.89 -4.51
CA PHE A 102 -8.11 4.23 -4.48
C PHE A 102 -7.57 5.13 -5.58
N PHE A 103 -6.40 4.82 -6.15
CA PHE A 103 -5.98 5.42 -7.40
C PHE A 103 -6.65 4.75 -8.61
N CYS A 104 -6.85 3.42 -8.58
CA CYS A 104 -7.51 2.69 -9.66
C CYS A 104 -8.98 3.09 -9.89
N TRP A 105 -9.79 3.31 -8.86
CA TRP A 105 -11.21 3.67 -9.01
C TRP A 105 -11.43 4.97 -9.80
N PRO A 106 -10.90 6.13 -9.38
CA PRO A 106 -11.06 7.36 -10.13
C PRO A 106 -10.33 7.32 -11.48
N THR A 107 -9.19 6.63 -11.59
CA THR A 107 -8.50 6.47 -12.88
C THR A 107 -9.32 5.64 -13.86
N ALA A 108 -9.98 4.57 -13.40
CA ALA A 108 -10.88 3.76 -14.21
C ALA A 108 -12.10 4.57 -14.67
N THR A 109 -12.68 5.37 -13.78
CA THR A 109 -13.75 6.32 -14.10
C THR A 109 -13.34 7.29 -15.19
N ILE A 110 -12.19 7.93 -15.05
CA ILE A 110 -11.64 8.88 -16.02
C ILE A 110 -11.39 8.19 -17.36
N TYR A 111 -10.76 7.01 -17.35
CA TYR A 111 -10.52 6.24 -18.57
C TYR A 111 -11.82 5.91 -19.30
N MET A 112 -12.83 5.40 -18.58
CA MET A 112 -14.11 5.07 -19.17
C MET A 112 -14.81 6.30 -19.74
N GLY A 113 -14.84 7.42 -19.01
CA GLY A 113 -15.49 8.64 -19.51
C GLY A 113 -14.83 9.27 -20.73
N LEU A 114 -13.52 9.11 -20.90
CA LEU A 114 -12.78 9.70 -22.03
C LEU A 114 -12.70 8.77 -23.25
N PHE A 115 -12.58 7.46 -23.04
CA PHE A 115 -12.24 6.51 -24.10
C PHE A 115 -13.30 5.43 -24.34
N SER A 116 -14.21 5.20 -23.40
CA SER A 116 -15.23 4.15 -23.52
C SER A 116 -16.52 4.50 -22.76
N PRO A 117 -17.15 5.66 -23.03
CA PRO A 117 -18.25 6.18 -22.20
C PRO A 117 -19.49 5.28 -22.24
N GLU A 118 -19.70 4.58 -23.36
CA GLU A 118 -20.83 3.67 -23.55
C GLU A 118 -20.58 2.24 -23.04
N ASN A 119 -19.46 1.98 -22.36
CA ASN A 119 -19.15 0.63 -21.90
C ASN A 119 -20.17 0.15 -20.86
N ARG A 120 -20.57 -1.13 -20.97
CA ARG A 120 -21.61 -1.73 -20.14
C ARG A 120 -21.11 -3.04 -19.51
N TYR A 121 -21.74 -3.40 -18.40
CA TYR A 121 -21.53 -4.68 -17.75
C TYR A 121 -22.87 -5.37 -17.48
N VAL A 122 -22.84 -6.70 -17.42
CA VAL A 122 -24.02 -7.55 -17.22
C VAL A 122 -24.28 -7.74 -15.73
N MET A 123 -25.50 -7.43 -15.31
CA MET A 123 -26.02 -7.63 -13.96
C MET A 123 -26.49 -9.08 -13.75
N ILE A 124 -26.85 -9.45 -12.52
CA ILE A 124 -27.32 -10.83 -12.24
C ILE A 124 -28.64 -11.16 -12.91
N ASP A 125 -29.54 -10.18 -12.99
CA ASP A 125 -30.82 -10.27 -13.68
C ASP A 125 -30.67 -10.21 -15.21
N GLU A 126 -29.43 -10.35 -15.72
CA GLU A 126 -29.06 -10.31 -17.13
C GLU A 126 -29.33 -8.96 -17.81
N THR A 127 -29.63 -7.92 -17.03
CA THR A 127 -29.73 -6.56 -17.53
C THR A 127 -28.35 -5.95 -17.78
N TYR A 128 -28.27 -4.98 -18.68
CA TYR A 128 -27.04 -4.25 -18.97
C TYR A 128 -27.05 -2.90 -18.28
N ARG A 129 -26.00 -2.62 -17.50
CA ARG A 129 -25.82 -1.32 -16.85
C ARG A 129 -24.57 -0.62 -17.39
N ARG A 130 -24.60 0.70 -17.55
CA ARG A 130 -23.43 1.46 -17.99
C ARG A 130 -22.42 1.53 -16.84
N CYS A 131 -21.12 1.40 -17.15
CA CYS A 131 -20.07 1.47 -16.13
C CYS A 131 -20.10 2.80 -15.36
N LEU A 132 -20.43 3.91 -16.02
CA LEU A 132 -20.42 5.24 -15.40
C LEU A 132 -21.71 5.56 -14.60
N ASP A 133 -22.70 4.67 -14.58
CA ASP A 133 -23.93 4.92 -13.83
C ASP A 133 -23.67 4.96 -12.32
N GLY A 134 -24.17 5.99 -11.64
CA GLY A 134 -23.97 6.18 -10.20
C GLY A 134 -22.54 6.60 -9.82
N ASN A 135 -21.68 6.90 -10.78
CA ASN A 135 -20.28 7.24 -10.54
C ASN A 135 -20.09 8.48 -9.64
N VAL A 136 -20.99 9.48 -9.69
CA VAL A 136 -20.96 10.62 -8.74
C VAL A 136 -20.99 10.13 -7.29
N ARG A 137 -21.89 9.22 -6.95
CA ARG A 137 -22.02 8.64 -5.60
C ARG A 137 -20.74 7.90 -5.20
N VAL A 138 -20.17 7.11 -6.10
CA VAL A 138 -18.92 6.37 -5.86
C VAL A 138 -17.75 7.30 -5.61
N GLN A 139 -17.59 8.34 -6.44
CA GLN A 139 -16.50 9.28 -6.29
C GLN A 139 -16.65 10.11 -5.01
N LEU A 140 -17.86 10.47 -4.62
CA LEU A 140 -18.10 11.11 -3.33
C LEU A 140 -17.76 10.17 -2.16
N ALA A 141 -18.15 8.89 -2.22
CA ALA A 141 -17.84 7.88 -1.19
C ALA A 141 -16.34 7.67 -1.04
N ALA A 142 -15.62 7.56 -2.15
CA ALA A 142 -14.17 7.50 -2.19
C ALA A 142 -13.53 8.78 -1.63
N MET A 143 -14.06 9.96 -1.98
CA MET A 143 -13.56 11.24 -1.49
C MET A 143 -13.70 11.37 0.02
N VAL A 144 -14.88 11.07 0.56
CA VAL A 144 -15.14 11.09 2.01
C VAL A 144 -14.20 10.12 2.73
N HIS A 145 -14.04 8.90 2.20
CA HIS A 145 -13.10 7.94 2.74
C HIS A 145 -11.67 8.50 2.80
N VAL A 146 -11.16 8.99 1.66
CA VAL A 146 -9.79 9.49 1.54
C VAL A 146 -9.57 10.70 2.45
N LEU A 147 -10.51 11.65 2.51
CA LEU A 147 -10.38 12.84 3.37
C LEU A 147 -10.38 12.46 4.85
N CYS A 148 -11.30 11.62 5.31
CA CYS A 148 -11.35 11.17 6.71
C CYS A 148 -10.12 10.34 7.08
N TYR A 149 -9.69 9.44 6.18
CA TYR A 149 -8.47 8.65 6.36
C TYR A 149 -7.23 9.55 6.47
N LEU A 150 -7.02 10.45 5.51
CA LEU A 150 -5.87 11.35 5.48
C LEU A 150 -5.87 12.32 6.65
N LEU A 151 -7.04 12.79 7.09
CA LEU A 151 -7.17 13.60 8.30
C LEU A 151 -6.56 12.87 9.51
N MET A 152 -6.94 11.61 9.74
CA MET A 152 -6.39 10.82 10.84
C MET A 152 -4.89 10.57 10.70
N ILE A 153 -4.43 10.27 9.48
CA ILE A 153 -3.01 10.09 9.20
C ILE A 153 -2.24 11.38 9.52
N PHE A 154 -2.67 12.55 9.03
CA PHE A 154 -1.93 13.79 9.26
C PHE A 154 -2.01 14.30 10.70
N LEU A 155 -3.09 14.00 11.42
CA LEU A 155 -3.20 14.33 12.85
C LEU A 155 -2.29 13.45 13.73
N LEU A 156 -2.17 12.16 13.43
CA LEU A 156 -1.55 11.19 14.33
C LEU A 156 -0.20 10.64 13.86
N ALA A 157 0.15 10.80 12.58
CA ALA A 157 1.41 10.31 12.05
C ALA A 157 2.61 10.91 12.80
N PRO A 158 3.64 10.11 13.07
CA PRO A 158 4.84 10.61 13.71
C PRO A 158 5.52 11.64 12.81
N ARG A 159 5.84 12.82 13.36
CA ARG A 159 6.74 13.77 12.70
C ARG A 159 8.15 13.24 12.83
N SER A 160 8.77 12.89 11.71
CA SER A 160 10.08 12.26 11.67
C SER A 160 10.92 12.82 10.54
N GLY A 161 12.22 12.96 10.78
CA GLY A 161 13.18 13.20 9.70
C GLY A 161 13.29 12.01 8.73
N PRO A 162 13.88 12.23 7.56
CA PRO A 162 14.08 11.18 6.56
C PRO A 162 14.95 10.06 7.12
N VAL A 163 14.63 8.82 6.76
CA VAL A 163 15.54 7.70 6.96
C VAL A 163 16.72 7.91 6.01
N GLY A 164 17.95 7.88 6.54
CA GLY A 164 19.14 8.00 5.69
C GLY A 164 19.16 6.89 4.63
N ASP A 165 19.65 7.19 3.42
CA ASP A 165 19.85 6.18 2.40
C ASP A 165 20.76 5.05 2.91
N PHE A 166 20.53 3.83 2.45
CA PHE A 166 21.35 2.65 2.71
C PHE A 166 22.69 2.67 1.92
N ALA A 167 23.36 3.81 1.87
CA ALA A 167 24.51 4.07 1.01
C ALA A 167 25.79 3.32 1.44
N GLN A 168 26.05 3.20 2.75
CA GLN A 168 27.23 2.47 3.24
C GLN A 168 26.99 0.96 3.22
N ARG A 169 27.94 0.16 2.75
CA ARG A 169 27.85 -1.30 2.87
C ARG A 169 28.17 -1.71 4.30
N ASP A 170 27.23 -2.41 4.92
CA ASP A 170 27.39 -3.00 6.25
C ASP A 170 26.89 -4.45 6.26
N ARG A 171 27.49 -5.27 7.13
CA ARG A 171 27.17 -6.71 7.22
C ARG A 171 25.69 -6.95 7.49
N ALA A 172 25.08 -6.16 8.37
CA ALA A 172 23.69 -6.30 8.76
C ALA A 172 22.72 -6.13 7.58
N GLY A 173 22.93 -5.08 6.76
CA GLY A 173 22.14 -4.85 5.56
C GLY A 173 22.28 -5.98 4.53
N THR A 174 23.51 -6.49 4.34
CA THR A 174 23.74 -7.63 3.44
C THR A 174 23.02 -8.89 3.92
N VAL A 175 23.17 -9.24 5.20
CA VAL A 175 22.53 -10.42 5.79
C VAL A 175 21.01 -10.32 5.72
N LEU A 176 20.42 -9.18 6.09
CA LEU A 176 18.97 -8.99 5.99
C LEU A 176 18.47 -9.13 4.55
N GLY A 177 19.16 -8.51 3.59
CA GLY A 177 18.79 -8.60 2.17
C GLY A 177 18.85 -10.03 1.64
N VAL A 178 19.85 -10.82 2.05
CA VAL A 178 19.98 -12.23 1.71
C VAL A 178 18.85 -13.05 2.32
N LEU A 179 18.58 -12.90 3.63
CA LEU A 179 17.50 -13.61 4.32
C LEU A 179 16.13 -13.27 3.71
N ALA A 180 15.89 -12.01 3.37
CA ALA A 180 14.66 -11.59 2.71
C ALA A 180 14.52 -12.20 1.31
N ALA A 181 15.61 -12.25 0.51
CA ALA A 181 15.58 -12.86 -0.81
C ALA A 181 15.28 -14.37 -0.74
N LEU A 182 15.97 -15.09 0.16
CA LEU A 182 15.74 -16.52 0.38
C LEU A 182 14.32 -16.78 0.91
N GLY A 183 13.87 -15.98 1.88
CA GLY A 183 12.52 -16.09 2.44
C GLY A 183 11.43 -15.81 1.41
N ALA A 184 11.64 -14.85 0.50
CA ALA A 184 10.71 -14.58 -0.61
C ALA A 184 10.64 -15.75 -1.58
N MET A 185 11.79 -16.29 -2.00
CA MET A 185 11.83 -17.46 -2.89
C MET A 185 11.19 -18.69 -2.23
N PHE A 186 11.45 -18.92 -0.94
CA PHE A 186 10.84 -19.99 -0.18
C PHE A 186 9.32 -19.83 -0.09
N ALA A 187 8.81 -18.65 0.29
CA ALA A 187 7.38 -18.43 0.45
C ALA A 187 6.61 -18.58 -0.88
N ILE A 188 7.13 -18.01 -1.96
CA ILE A 188 6.55 -18.12 -3.29
C ILE A 188 6.63 -19.56 -3.80
N GLY A 189 7.78 -20.23 -3.61
CA GLY A 189 7.96 -21.63 -3.99
C GLY A 189 7.00 -22.55 -3.25
N LEU A 190 6.86 -22.39 -1.93
CA LEU A 190 5.91 -23.14 -1.13
C LEU A 190 4.46 -22.89 -1.56
N HIS A 191 4.13 -21.65 -1.92
CA HIS A 191 2.81 -21.33 -2.46
C HIS A 191 2.55 -22.03 -3.79
N ILE A 192 3.51 -22.04 -4.73
CA ILE A 192 3.39 -22.76 -6.00
C ILE A 192 3.17 -24.26 -5.75
N VAL A 193 4.00 -24.87 -4.89
CA VAL A 193 3.86 -26.28 -4.52
C VAL A 193 2.49 -26.54 -3.87
N GLY A 194 2.04 -25.62 -3.00
CA GLY A 194 0.72 -25.69 -2.37
C GLY A 194 -0.43 -25.66 -3.38
N GLN A 195 -0.35 -24.80 -4.40
CA GLN A 195 -1.38 -24.70 -5.46
C GLN A 195 -1.40 -25.91 -6.40
N MET A 196 -0.30 -26.65 -6.51
CA MET A 196 -0.21 -27.87 -7.32
C MET A 196 -0.45 -29.15 -6.51
N SER A 197 -0.48 -29.03 -5.19
CA SER A 197 -0.60 -30.15 -4.27
C SER A 197 -2.07 -30.48 -3.99
N SER A 198 -2.40 -31.76 -3.91
CA SER A 198 -3.73 -32.22 -3.44
C SER A 198 -3.91 -32.11 -1.92
N SER A 199 -2.83 -31.84 -1.16
CA SER A 199 -2.87 -31.68 0.28
C SER A 199 -3.32 -30.27 0.70
N ALA A 200 -4.48 -30.20 1.34
CA ALA A 200 -5.02 -28.97 1.92
C ALA A 200 -4.10 -28.34 2.99
N VAL A 201 -3.24 -29.14 3.64
CA VAL A 201 -2.28 -28.64 4.63
C VAL A 201 -1.16 -27.86 3.94
N ILE A 202 -0.61 -28.40 2.85
CA ILE A 202 0.47 -27.74 2.10
C ILE A 202 -0.08 -26.48 1.43
N GLU A 203 -1.29 -26.53 0.89
CA GLU A 203 -1.98 -25.34 0.36
C GLU A 203 -2.14 -24.27 1.44
N TYR A 204 -2.65 -24.64 2.62
CA TYR A 204 -2.81 -23.70 3.74
C TYR A 204 -1.49 -23.06 4.19
N LEU A 205 -0.43 -23.87 4.32
CA LEU A 205 0.91 -23.39 4.68
C LEU A 205 1.49 -22.49 3.59
N GLY A 206 1.32 -22.85 2.32
CA GLY A 206 1.78 -22.06 1.17
C GLY A 206 1.09 -20.71 1.08
N ILE A 207 -0.24 -20.68 1.22
CA ILE A 207 -1.02 -19.43 1.27
C ILE A 207 -0.59 -18.57 2.46
N GLY A 208 -0.46 -19.18 3.65
CA GLY A 208 -0.02 -18.47 4.85
C GLY A 208 1.37 -17.86 4.70
N ALA A 209 2.35 -18.65 4.25
CA ALA A 209 3.72 -18.19 4.02
C ALA A 209 3.75 -17.05 2.98
N PHE A 210 2.99 -17.19 1.90
CA PHE A 210 2.87 -16.14 0.89
C PHE A 210 2.31 -14.85 1.49
N ILE A 211 1.16 -14.89 2.17
CA ILE A 211 0.53 -13.69 2.74
C ILE A 211 1.48 -12.93 3.66
N TYR A 212 2.21 -13.62 4.54
CA TYR A 212 3.06 -12.96 5.53
C TYR A 212 4.45 -12.57 5.01
N LEU A 213 5.01 -13.29 4.03
CA LEU A 213 6.39 -13.09 3.57
C LEU A 213 6.47 -12.44 2.18
N ASN A 214 5.36 -12.26 1.46
CA ASN A 214 5.35 -11.60 0.16
C ASN A 214 5.75 -10.12 0.22
N GLY A 215 5.89 -9.54 1.42
CA GLY A 215 6.53 -8.24 1.63
C GLY A 215 8.05 -8.22 1.45
N PHE A 216 8.73 -9.37 1.56
CA PHE A 216 10.19 -9.46 1.54
C PHE A 216 10.87 -8.92 0.27
N PRO A 217 10.30 -9.04 -0.94
CA PRO A 217 10.82 -8.36 -2.12
C PRO A 217 11.04 -6.85 -1.89
N PHE A 218 10.21 -6.18 -1.09
CA PHE A 218 10.42 -4.77 -0.71
C PHE A 218 11.74 -4.53 0.03
N VAL A 219 12.08 -5.41 0.98
CA VAL A 219 13.36 -5.36 1.71
C VAL A 219 14.52 -5.56 0.74
N VAL A 220 14.40 -6.55 -0.16
CA VAL A 220 15.43 -6.82 -1.16
C VAL A 220 15.60 -5.62 -2.09
N GLY A 221 14.51 -4.97 -2.49
CA GLY A 221 14.53 -3.76 -3.31
C GLY A 221 15.26 -2.61 -2.62
N ALA A 222 14.93 -2.35 -1.36
CA ALA A 222 15.56 -1.30 -0.56
C ALA A 222 17.07 -1.58 -0.33
N LEU A 223 17.47 -2.85 -0.23
CA LEU A 223 18.85 -3.27 0.03
C LEU A 223 19.55 -3.81 -1.23
N PHE A 224 18.97 -3.61 -2.42
CA PHE A 224 19.37 -4.33 -3.62
C PHE A 224 20.86 -4.20 -3.95
N PRO A 225 21.50 -3.01 -3.87
CA PRO A 225 22.95 -2.88 -4.13
C PRO A 225 23.87 -3.64 -3.15
N ARG A 226 23.33 -4.09 -2.01
CA ARG A 226 24.06 -4.82 -0.95
C ARG A 226 23.89 -6.32 -1.06
N VAL A 227 22.87 -6.80 -1.77
CA VAL A 227 22.65 -8.23 -1.97
C VAL A 227 23.70 -8.77 -2.95
N PRO A 228 24.35 -9.92 -2.67
CA PRO A 228 25.29 -10.55 -3.59
C PRO A 228 24.70 -10.71 -4.99
N ILE A 229 25.52 -10.49 -6.02
CA ILE A 229 25.02 -10.49 -7.41
C ILE A 229 24.39 -11.84 -7.79
N ALA A 230 24.96 -12.95 -7.34
CA ALA A 230 24.41 -14.29 -7.55
C ALA A 230 22.98 -14.41 -7.01
N ILE A 231 22.72 -13.90 -5.81
CA ILE A 231 21.39 -13.95 -5.18
C ILE A 231 20.42 -13.00 -5.89
N ARG A 232 20.89 -11.83 -6.35
CA ARG A 232 20.05 -10.91 -7.14
C ARG A 232 19.60 -11.54 -8.45
N VAL A 233 20.53 -12.15 -9.17
CA VAL A 233 20.25 -12.82 -10.46
C VAL A 233 19.32 -14.00 -10.21
N ALA A 234 19.59 -14.82 -9.19
CA ALA A 234 18.73 -15.94 -8.82
C ALA A 234 17.30 -15.48 -8.46
N LEU A 235 17.17 -14.44 -7.63
CA LEU A 235 15.86 -13.90 -7.26
C LEU A 235 15.11 -13.35 -8.48
N ILE A 236 15.76 -12.56 -9.34
CA ILE A 236 15.11 -12.01 -10.54
C ILE A 236 14.67 -13.14 -11.47
N GLY A 237 15.56 -14.10 -11.75
CA GLY A 237 15.23 -15.26 -12.57
C GLY A 237 14.06 -16.06 -11.98
N PHE A 238 14.09 -16.30 -10.66
CA PHE A 238 13.00 -16.96 -9.94
C PHE A 238 11.68 -16.18 -10.04
N LEU A 239 11.69 -14.86 -9.81
CA LEU A 239 10.48 -14.03 -9.94
C LEU A 239 9.93 -14.04 -11.37
N CYS A 240 10.79 -14.02 -12.40
CA CYS A 240 10.36 -14.13 -13.79
C CYS A 240 9.69 -15.48 -14.08
N CYS A 241 10.29 -16.59 -13.62
CA CYS A 241 9.71 -17.92 -13.79
C CYS A 241 8.39 -18.08 -13.05
N THR A 242 8.30 -17.57 -11.81
CA THR A 242 7.08 -17.65 -11.01
C THR A 242 5.98 -16.73 -11.53
N ALA A 243 6.31 -15.55 -12.06
CA ALA A 243 5.33 -14.72 -12.76
C ALA A 243 4.78 -15.42 -13.99
N ALA A 244 5.60 -16.09 -14.80
CA ALA A 244 5.12 -16.89 -15.92
C ALA A 244 4.14 -17.98 -15.44
N PHE A 245 4.49 -18.73 -14.39
CA PHE A 245 3.61 -19.73 -13.77
C PHE A 245 2.27 -19.15 -13.31
N TYR A 246 2.29 -18.01 -12.60
CA TYR A 246 1.07 -17.35 -12.13
C TYR A 246 0.22 -16.82 -13.28
N LEU A 247 0.83 -16.30 -14.35
CA LEU A 247 0.10 -15.83 -15.52
C LEU A 247 -0.64 -16.97 -16.24
N VAL A 248 -0.01 -18.14 -16.35
CA VAL A 248 -0.65 -19.35 -16.90
C VAL A 248 -1.88 -19.72 -16.06
N GLY A 249 -1.79 -19.66 -14.73
CA GLY A 249 -2.91 -19.93 -13.83
C GLY A 249 -3.97 -18.80 -13.71
N GLY A 250 -3.81 -17.68 -14.42
CA GLY A 250 -4.69 -16.50 -14.30
C GLY A 250 -4.51 -15.72 -12.98
N GLY A 251 -3.42 -15.96 -12.26
CA GLY A 251 -3.04 -15.35 -10.98
C GLY A 251 -2.30 -14.02 -11.12
N ARG A 252 -2.82 -13.06 -11.89
CA ARG A 252 -2.13 -11.79 -12.22
C ARG A 252 -1.60 -11.02 -11.01
N THR A 253 -2.37 -10.94 -9.92
CA THR A 253 -1.96 -10.23 -8.70
C THR A 253 -0.72 -10.88 -8.09
N TRP A 254 -0.69 -12.21 -8.06
CA TRP A 254 0.41 -13.00 -7.52
C TRP A 254 1.67 -12.90 -8.40
N ALA A 255 1.50 -12.72 -9.72
CA ALA A 255 2.60 -12.45 -10.64
C ALA A 255 3.19 -11.04 -10.44
N ILE A 256 2.35 -10.02 -10.28
CA ILE A 256 2.76 -8.60 -10.30
C ILE A 256 3.29 -8.15 -8.94
N LEU A 257 2.66 -8.58 -7.85
CA LEU A 257 2.88 -8.00 -6.52
C LEU A 257 4.33 -8.12 -6.02
N PRO A 258 5.03 -9.27 -6.17
CA PRO A 258 6.44 -9.37 -5.79
C PRO A 258 7.33 -8.36 -6.55
N PHE A 259 7.09 -8.19 -7.87
CA PHE A 259 7.84 -7.23 -8.69
C PHE A 259 7.53 -5.79 -8.29
N LEU A 260 6.27 -5.48 -8.02
CA LEU A 260 5.87 -4.17 -7.55
C LEU A 260 6.58 -3.84 -6.23
N LEU A 261 6.53 -4.72 -5.25
CA LEU A 261 7.15 -4.50 -3.94
C LEU A 261 8.68 -4.38 -4.05
N LEU A 262 9.34 -5.24 -4.82
CA LEU A 262 10.76 -5.12 -5.16
C LEU A 262 11.09 -3.75 -5.74
N THR A 263 10.28 -3.30 -6.70
CA THR A 263 10.48 -2.04 -7.39
C THR A 263 10.24 -0.83 -6.49
N LEU A 264 9.21 -0.86 -5.65
CA LEU A 264 8.94 0.20 -4.67
C LEU A 264 10.12 0.36 -3.69
N GLY A 265 10.65 -0.75 -3.17
CA GLY A 265 11.85 -0.73 -2.34
C GLY A 265 13.05 -0.13 -3.09
N ALA A 266 13.25 -0.52 -4.35
CA ALA A 266 14.34 -0.05 -5.19
C ALA A 266 14.24 1.45 -5.53
N ILE A 267 13.06 1.94 -5.90
CA ILE A 267 12.85 3.34 -6.29
C ILE A 267 12.95 4.27 -5.08
N PHE A 268 12.35 3.88 -3.94
CA PHE A 268 12.20 4.79 -2.82
C PHE A 268 13.35 4.72 -1.82
N TYR A 269 13.92 3.56 -1.52
CA TYR A 269 14.85 3.41 -0.39
C TYR A 269 16.24 2.86 -0.74
N SER A 270 16.46 2.41 -1.97
CA SER A 270 17.79 1.91 -2.37
C SER A 270 18.80 3.02 -2.60
N ALA A 271 20.09 2.70 -2.51
CA ALA A 271 21.17 3.62 -2.85
C ALA A 271 21.34 3.91 -4.37
N TYR A 272 20.35 3.57 -5.21
CA TYR A 272 20.45 3.83 -6.65
C TYR A 272 20.44 5.32 -6.98
N LYS A 273 21.22 5.66 -8.02
CA LYS A 273 21.18 6.99 -8.64
C LYS A 273 19.79 7.26 -9.21
N GLN A 274 19.39 8.54 -9.23
CA GLN A 274 18.07 8.98 -9.72
C GLN A 274 17.77 8.48 -11.15
N ARG A 275 18.76 8.52 -12.06
CA ARG A 275 18.61 8.00 -13.43
C ARG A 275 18.17 6.53 -13.45
N THR A 276 18.77 5.69 -12.61
CA THR A 276 18.42 4.27 -12.50
C THR A 276 17.03 4.09 -11.90
N ARG A 277 16.67 4.86 -10.86
CA ARG A 277 15.31 4.84 -10.29
C ARG A 277 14.24 5.20 -11.32
N MET A 278 14.50 6.22 -12.15
CA MET A 278 13.61 6.61 -13.25
C MET A 278 13.49 5.53 -14.32
N MET A 279 14.60 4.89 -14.71
CA MET A 279 14.56 3.76 -15.67
C MET A 279 13.74 2.59 -15.14
N ILE A 280 13.91 2.23 -13.85
CA ILE A 280 13.13 1.17 -13.21
C ILE A 280 11.65 1.55 -13.18
N ALA A 281 11.32 2.80 -12.83
CA ALA A 281 9.94 3.29 -12.84
C ALA A 281 9.33 3.20 -14.24
N ALA A 282 10.05 3.66 -15.28
CA ALA A 282 9.60 3.58 -16.66
C ALA A 282 9.39 2.13 -17.12
N ALA A 283 10.32 1.23 -16.80
CA ALA A 283 10.19 -0.20 -17.11
C ALA A 283 8.96 -0.82 -16.44
N LEU A 284 8.64 -0.42 -15.20
CA LEU A 284 7.43 -0.86 -14.52
C LEU A 284 6.15 -0.34 -15.21
N PHE A 285 6.13 0.95 -15.58
CA PHE A 285 4.98 1.56 -16.27
C PHE A 285 4.70 0.91 -17.63
N VAL A 286 5.71 0.44 -18.34
CA VAL A 286 5.56 -0.27 -19.62
C VAL A 286 5.26 -1.76 -19.41
N GLY A 287 5.95 -2.42 -18.47
CA GLY A 287 5.86 -3.86 -18.25
C GLY A 287 4.57 -4.29 -17.57
N MET A 288 4.07 -3.51 -16.60
CA MET A 288 2.84 -3.87 -15.86
C MET A 288 1.61 -4.04 -16.76
N PRO A 289 1.27 -3.10 -17.66
CA PRO A 289 0.15 -3.28 -18.59
C PRO A 289 0.26 -4.58 -19.40
N ILE A 290 1.45 -4.94 -19.87
CA ILE A 290 1.68 -6.18 -20.63
C ILE A 290 1.38 -7.41 -19.77
N ILE A 291 1.86 -7.44 -18.53
CA ILE A 291 1.62 -8.55 -17.60
C ILE A 291 0.13 -8.66 -17.26
N ILE A 292 -0.55 -7.53 -17.05
CA ILE A 292 -2.00 -7.51 -16.81
C ILE A 292 -2.76 -8.09 -18.01
N VAL A 293 -2.41 -7.68 -19.23
CA VAL A 293 -3.03 -8.17 -20.47
C VAL A 293 -2.80 -9.67 -20.68
N ALA A 294 -1.57 -10.13 -20.47
CA ALA A 294 -1.23 -11.55 -20.55
C ALA A 294 -2.04 -12.36 -19.53
N GLY A 295 -2.14 -11.88 -18.29
CA GLY A 295 -2.90 -12.55 -17.23
C GLY A 295 -4.41 -12.55 -17.47
N GLU A 296 -4.95 -11.55 -18.16
CA GLU A 296 -6.38 -11.53 -18.52
C GLU A 296 -6.68 -12.47 -19.69
N THR A 297 -5.73 -12.66 -20.60
CA THR A 297 -5.89 -13.53 -21.78
C THR A 297 -6.24 -14.97 -21.40
N THR A 298 -5.56 -15.56 -20.40
CA THR A 298 -5.87 -16.93 -19.93
C THR A 298 -7.26 -17.03 -19.35
N GLN A 299 -7.68 -16.03 -18.58
CA GLN A 299 -9.01 -16.00 -17.98
C GLN A 299 -10.10 -15.83 -19.05
N ILE A 300 -9.85 -15.04 -20.10
CA ILE A 300 -10.80 -14.81 -21.20
C ILE A 300 -11.03 -16.10 -22.00
N LEU A 301 -9.94 -16.74 -22.45
CA LEU A 301 -10.03 -17.85 -23.39
C LEU A 301 -10.58 -19.13 -22.75
N LEU A 302 -10.28 -19.35 -21.47
CA LEU A 302 -10.64 -20.58 -20.76
C LEU A 302 -11.76 -20.39 -19.74
N GLY A 303 -12.20 -19.16 -19.53
CA GLY A 303 -13.31 -18.81 -18.65
C GLY A 303 -13.14 -19.35 -17.23
N SER A 304 -11.92 -19.53 -16.72
CA SER A 304 -11.68 -20.10 -15.38
C SER A 304 -10.32 -19.65 -14.86
N LYS A 305 -10.14 -19.66 -13.54
CA LYS A 305 -8.85 -19.47 -12.86
C LYS A 305 -8.33 -20.82 -12.34
N GLY A 306 -7.02 -20.93 -12.14
CA GLY A 306 -6.40 -22.12 -11.57
C GLY A 306 -5.42 -22.80 -12.52
N TRP A 307 -4.80 -23.87 -12.04
CA TRP A 307 -3.72 -24.59 -12.74
C TRP A 307 -4.16 -25.90 -13.39
N GLU A 308 -5.46 -26.21 -13.32
CA GLU A 308 -6.06 -27.27 -14.11
C GLU A 308 -5.90 -26.98 -15.60
N ARG A 309 -5.61 -28.03 -16.38
CA ARG A 309 -5.38 -27.97 -17.84
C ARG A 309 -4.25 -27.00 -18.23
N PHE A 310 -3.15 -27.01 -17.46
CA PHE A 310 -2.00 -26.12 -17.62
C PHE A 310 -1.51 -26.01 -19.07
N ASP A 311 -1.42 -27.14 -19.79
CA ASP A 311 -0.95 -27.18 -21.18
C ASP A 311 -1.84 -26.38 -22.13
N GLU A 312 -3.16 -26.50 -21.98
CA GLU A 312 -4.11 -25.72 -22.78
C GLU A 312 -4.04 -24.23 -22.46
N ARG A 313 -3.82 -23.88 -21.18
CA ARG A 313 -3.61 -22.48 -20.76
C ARG A 313 -2.35 -21.90 -21.36
N ALA A 314 -1.27 -22.67 -21.37
CA ALA A 314 0.00 -22.29 -21.96
C ALA A 314 -0.11 -22.13 -23.48
N ALA A 315 -0.82 -23.03 -24.16
CA ALA A 315 -1.10 -22.93 -25.60
C ALA A 315 -1.92 -21.67 -25.94
N ALA A 316 -3.00 -21.42 -25.18
CA ALA A 316 -3.83 -20.23 -25.35
C ALA A 316 -3.03 -18.92 -25.16
N LEU A 317 -2.13 -18.90 -24.18
CA LEU A 317 -1.19 -17.79 -23.98
C LEU A 317 -0.21 -17.64 -25.12
N LYS A 318 0.27 -18.72 -25.72
CA LYS A 318 1.27 -18.67 -26.80
C LYS A 318 0.67 -18.08 -28.09
N GLU A 319 -0.55 -18.47 -28.41
CA GLU A 319 -1.18 -18.20 -29.71
C GLU A 319 -1.97 -16.88 -29.73
N ASN A 320 -2.70 -16.56 -28.65
CA ASN A 320 -3.79 -15.57 -28.73
C ASN A 320 -3.55 -14.27 -27.95
N TRP A 321 -2.51 -14.19 -27.12
CA TRP A 321 -2.26 -12.99 -26.30
C TRP A 321 -1.96 -11.73 -27.12
N ARG A 322 -1.33 -11.88 -28.30
CA ARG A 322 -1.04 -10.76 -29.22
C ARG A 322 -2.30 -10.27 -29.92
N GLY A 323 -3.21 -11.17 -30.29
CA GLY A 323 -4.52 -10.81 -30.84
C GLY A 323 -5.33 -10.00 -29.83
N ASN A 324 -5.36 -10.45 -28.57
CA ASN A 324 -6.02 -9.72 -27.47
C ASN A 324 -5.40 -8.34 -27.17
N LEU A 325 -4.10 -8.16 -27.43
CA LEU A 325 -3.45 -6.84 -27.36
C LEU A 325 -3.87 -5.92 -28.52
N ALA A 326 -4.08 -6.48 -29.72
CA ALA A 326 -4.38 -5.74 -30.93
C ALA A 326 -5.85 -5.33 -31.07
N GLU A 327 -6.79 -6.12 -30.54
CA GLU A 327 -8.24 -5.88 -30.73
C GLU A 327 -8.81 -4.70 -29.92
N GLY A 328 -8.13 -4.21 -28.87
CA GLY A 328 -8.61 -3.11 -28.02
C GLY A 328 -9.89 -3.46 -27.23
N SER A 329 -10.10 -3.08 -25.97
CA SER A 329 -9.32 -2.36 -24.98
C SER A 329 -9.11 -3.29 -23.78
N THR A 330 -8.00 -4.02 -23.71
CA THR A 330 -7.74 -4.87 -22.53
C THR A 330 -7.65 -4.06 -21.23
N LEU A 331 -7.20 -2.81 -21.33
CA LEU A 331 -7.31 -1.82 -20.25
C LEU A 331 -8.77 -1.49 -19.94
N GLY A 332 -9.61 -1.29 -20.95
CA GLY A 332 -11.05 -1.12 -20.77
C GLY A 332 -11.70 -2.34 -20.09
N ARG A 333 -11.33 -3.58 -20.44
CA ARG A 333 -11.82 -4.78 -19.74
C ARG A 333 -11.26 -4.91 -18.32
N THR A 334 -10.00 -4.54 -18.11
CA THR A 334 -9.38 -4.54 -16.78
C THR A 334 -10.06 -3.51 -15.87
N PHE A 335 -10.31 -2.31 -16.39
CA PHE A 335 -11.00 -1.24 -15.68
C PHE A 335 -12.50 -1.51 -15.55
N SER A 336 -13.16 -2.16 -16.53
CA SER A 336 -14.59 -2.50 -16.44
C SER A 336 -14.87 -3.41 -15.25
N ARG A 337 -13.93 -4.30 -14.92
CA ARG A 337 -14.00 -5.13 -13.71
C ARG A 337 -14.09 -4.28 -12.44
N THR A 338 -13.44 -3.13 -12.36
CA THR A 338 -13.56 -2.22 -11.21
C THR A 338 -15.01 -1.79 -10.97
N PHE A 339 -15.82 -1.67 -12.03
CA PHE A 339 -17.24 -1.31 -11.96
C PHE A 339 -18.15 -2.51 -11.70
N SER A 340 -17.80 -3.68 -12.24
CA SER A 340 -18.58 -4.91 -12.08
C SER A 340 -18.21 -5.74 -10.84
N THR A 341 -17.25 -5.28 -10.03
CA THR A 341 -16.85 -5.97 -8.78
C THR A 341 -17.17 -5.14 -7.54
N GLY A 342 -17.86 -5.78 -6.60
CA GLY A 342 -17.73 -5.60 -5.16
C GLY A 342 -17.97 -4.17 -4.70
N GLY A 343 -16.91 -3.43 -4.45
CA GLY A 343 -16.99 -2.10 -3.87
C GLY A 343 -17.78 -1.07 -4.65
N HIS A 344 -17.41 -0.88 -5.91
CA HIS A 344 -18.03 0.12 -6.77
C HIS A 344 -19.51 -0.20 -6.96
N SER A 345 -19.80 -1.46 -7.29
CA SER A 345 -21.15 -1.90 -7.58
C SER A 345 -22.06 -1.80 -6.34
N LEU A 346 -21.55 -2.15 -5.15
CA LEU A 346 -22.26 -1.98 -3.88
C LEU A 346 -22.69 -0.53 -3.64
N ILE A 347 -21.80 0.43 -3.88
CA ILE A 347 -22.11 1.85 -3.69
C ILE A 347 -23.13 2.34 -4.72
N THR A 348 -23.04 1.89 -5.98
CA THR A 348 -23.97 2.29 -7.04
C THR A 348 -25.35 1.64 -6.98
N LEU A 349 -25.48 0.52 -6.26
CA LEU A 349 -26.70 -0.28 -6.20
C LEU A 349 -27.45 -0.08 -4.88
N THR A 350 -26.75 0.17 -3.77
CA THR A 350 -27.39 0.44 -2.48
C THR A 350 -27.58 1.96 -2.27
N PRO A 351 -28.75 2.44 -1.83
CA PRO A 351 -29.93 1.66 -1.44
C PRO A 351 -30.92 1.37 -2.58
N ASP A 352 -30.76 2.00 -3.75
CA ASP A 352 -31.83 2.10 -4.77
C ASP A 352 -32.32 0.74 -5.32
N TYR A 353 -31.43 -0.26 -5.37
CA TYR A 353 -31.74 -1.62 -5.83
C TYR A 353 -31.66 -2.66 -4.70
N TYR A 354 -30.98 -2.32 -3.60
CA TYR A 354 -30.75 -3.22 -2.48
C TYR A 354 -30.80 -2.45 -1.17
N ASP A 355 -31.57 -2.94 -0.21
CA ASP A 355 -31.62 -2.35 1.12
C ASP A 355 -30.26 -2.41 1.83
N TYR A 356 -30.03 -1.46 2.74
CA TYR A 356 -28.90 -1.53 3.65
C TYR A 356 -28.96 -2.82 4.49
N VAL A 357 -27.79 -3.37 4.78
CA VAL A 357 -27.65 -4.47 5.74
C VAL A 357 -28.03 -3.94 7.13
N PRO A 358 -28.97 -4.58 7.84
CA PRO A 358 -29.31 -4.18 9.20
C PRO A 358 -28.06 -4.26 10.09
N PHE A 359 -27.74 -3.15 10.76
CA PHE A 359 -26.58 -3.05 11.64
C PHE A 359 -26.96 -3.28 13.09
N VAL A 360 -26.37 -4.30 13.69
CA VAL A 360 -26.44 -4.59 15.13
C VAL A 360 -25.03 -4.51 15.69
N ALA A 361 -24.77 -3.50 16.53
CA ALA A 361 -23.44 -3.22 17.06
C ALA A 361 -22.86 -4.39 17.87
N GLY A 362 -23.70 -5.10 18.63
CA GLY A 362 -23.31 -6.28 19.40
C GLY A 362 -22.78 -7.40 18.51
N ASP A 363 -23.51 -7.74 17.46
CA ASP A 363 -23.13 -8.78 16.50
C ASP A 363 -21.85 -8.40 15.75
N PHE A 364 -21.71 -7.14 15.36
CA PHE A 364 -20.51 -6.64 14.71
C PHE A 364 -19.28 -6.73 15.63
N ALA A 365 -19.43 -6.35 16.90
CA ALA A 365 -18.35 -6.44 17.90
C ALA A 365 -17.99 -7.91 18.19
N GLN A 366 -18.99 -8.80 18.30
CA GLN A 366 -18.77 -10.23 18.46
C GLN A 366 -18.04 -10.81 17.25
N GLU A 367 -18.45 -10.49 16.03
CA GLU A 367 -17.77 -10.95 14.81
C GLU A 367 -16.34 -10.42 14.72
N LEU A 368 -16.11 -9.15 15.08
CA LEU A 368 -14.78 -8.55 15.14
C LEU A 368 -13.87 -9.31 16.12
N ILE A 369 -14.33 -9.52 17.36
CA ILE A 369 -13.54 -10.20 18.40
C ILE A 369 -13.29 -11.66 18.02
N THR A 370 -14.33 -12.39 17.65
CA THR A 370 -14.22 -13.81 17.30
C THR A 370 -13.34 -14.01 16.07
N THR A 371 -13.48 -13.17 15.04
CA THR A 371 -12.66 -13.29 13.82
C THR A 371 -11.20 -12.93 14.06
N ILE A 372 -10.92 -11.92 14.90
CA ILE A 372 -9.54 -11.52 15.22
C ILE A 372 -8.83 -12.57 16.08
N PHE A 373 -9.48 -13.03 17.16
CA PHE A 373 -8.83 -13.83 18.19
C PHE A 373 -9.04 -15.35 18.06
N ILE A 374 -10.11 -15.79 17.39
CA ILE A 374 -10.43 -17.21 17.25
C ILE A 374 -10.04 -17.70 15.85
N PRO A 375 -9.28 -18.80 15.73
CA PRO A 375 -8.98 -19.42 14.44
C PRO A 375 -10.27 -19.77 13.69
N GLY A 376 -10.50 -19.08 12.57
CA GLY A 376 -11.80 -18.90 11.92
C GLY A 376 -12.45 -20.12 11.24
N ARG A 377 -12.19 -21.35 11.68
CA ARG A 377 -12.95 -22.55 11.30
C ARG A 377 -13.79 -23.14 12.43
N LEU A 378 -13.58 -22.74 13.69
CA LEU A 378 -14.17 -23.47 14.81
C LEU A 378 -15.46 -22.84 15.38
N TYR A 379 -15.67 -21.51 15.34
CA TYR A 379 -16.76 -20.90 16.14
C TYR A 379 -17.39 -19.57 15.63
N GLY A 380 -17.29 -19.19 14.35
CA GLY A 380 -17.79 -17.87 13.91
C GLY A 380 -18.94 -17.91 12.89
N VAL A 381 -20.13 -17.44 13.28
CA VAL A 381 -21.14 -16.97 12.30
C VAL A 381 -20.64 -15.64 11.76
N ARG A 382 -20.22 -15.61 10.49
CA ARG A 382 -19.77 -14.38 9.82
C ARG A 382 -20.97 -13.76 9.10
N TYR A 383 -21.40 -12.59 9.54
CA TYR A 383 -22.53 -11.88 8.94
C TYR A 383 -22.06 -10.65 8.15
N TYR A 384 -21.12 -9.86 8.68
CA TYR A 384 -20.64 -8.62 8.05
C TYR A 384 -19.37 -8.82 7.21
N SER A 385 -18.51 -9.78 7.53
CA SER A 385 -17.25 -10.11 6.81
C SER A 385 -17.38 -11.32 5.87
N TRP A 386 -18.60 -11.58 5.35
CA TRP A 386 -18.88 -12.77 4.56
C TRP A 386 -19.22 -12.46 3.09
N THR A 387 -18.47 -13.05 2.17
CA THR A 387 -18.73 -12.97 0.72
C THR A 387 -20.08 -13.57 0.33
N GLY A 388 -20.71 -14.39 1.19
CA GLY A 388 -22.08 -14.84 0.95
C GLY A 388 -23.14 -13.75 1.08
N GLN A 389 -22.84 -12.62 1.74
CA GLN A 389 -23.71 -11.43 1.65
C GLN A 389 -23.76 -10.92 0.21
N LEU A 390 -22.62 -10.85 -0.49
CA LEU A 390 -22.61 -10.49 -1.91
C LEU A 390 -23.47 -11.44 -2.75
N LYS A 391 -23.53 -12.74 -2.42
CA LYS A 391 -24.47 -13.68 -3.07
C LYS A 391 -25.93 -13.36 -2.76
N ARG A 392 -26.25 -13.01 -1.50
CA ARG A 392 -27.61 -12.58 -1.09
C ARG A 392 -28.06 -11.32 -1.80
N TYR A 393 -27.14 -10.39 -2.05
CA TYR A 393 -27.38 -9.16 -2.81
C TYR A 393 -27.24 -9.34 -4.32
N GLY A 394 -27.32 -10.57 -4.82
CA GLY A 394 -27.34 -10.81 -6.26
C GLY A 394 -26.08 -10.31 -6.97
N PHE A 395 -24.88 -10.43 -6.38
CA PHE A 395 -23.63 -10.29 -7.12
C PHE A 395 -23.22 -11.62 -7.75
N ARG A 396 -22.87 -11.60 -9.04
CA ARG A 396 -22.48 -12.79 -9.84
C ARG A 396 -21.10 -13.26 -9.35
N ILE A 397 -21.07 -13.96 -8.21
CA ILE A 397 -19.91 -14.69 -7.71
C ILE A 397 -19.92 -16.04 -8.43
N THR A 398 -19.32 -16.08 -9.62
CA THR A 398 -19.03 -17.33 -10.31
C THR A 398 -17.60 -17.76 -9.97
N GLU A 399 -17.24 -19.01 -10.24
CA GLU A 399 -15.82 -19.46 -10.23
C GLU A 399 -14.95 -18.60 -11.17
N LYS A 400 -15.57 -17.90 -12.12
CA LYS A 400 -14.94 -17.02 -13.11
C LYS A 400 -14.80 -15.56 -12.61
N THR A 401 -15.53 -15.15 -11.57
CA THR A 401 -15.58 -13.77 -11.06
C THR A 401 -15.49 -13.75 -9.54
N SER A 402 -14.28 -13.53 -9.01
CA SER A 402 -14.08 -13.26 -7.58
C SER A 402 -14.53 -11.83 -7.27
N VAL A 403 -15.68 -11.68 -6.61
CA VAL A 403 -16.16 -10.39 -6.11
C VAL A 403 -15.63 -10.20 -4.69
N GLU A 404 -14.75 -9.22 -4.51
CA GLU A 404 -14.16 -8.90 -3.20
C GLU A 404 -15.05 -7.86 -2.50
N LEU A 405 -15.29 -8.07 -1.19
CA LEU A 405 -16.00 -7.09 -0.37
C LEU A 405 -15.02 -5.94 -0.10
N SER A 406 -15.01 -4.92 -0.96
CA SER A 406 -14.11 -3.78 -0.76
C SER A 406 -14.44 -3.10 0.57
N PHE A 407 -13.43 -2.51 1.19
CA PHE A 407 -13.58 -1.76 2.44
C PHE A 407 -14.73 -0.73 2.37
N VAL A 408 -14.69 0.20 1.41
CA VAL A 408 -15.69 1.28 1.33
C VAL A 408 -17.06 0.75 0.97
N GLY A 409 -17.15 -0.19 0.02
CA GLY A 409 -18.41 -0.83 -0.33
C GLY A 409 -19.07 -1.55 0.84
N SER A 410 -18.30 -2.26 1.67
CA SER A 410 -18.82 -2.95 2.85
C SER A 410 -19.41 -1.99 3.89
N LEU A 411 -18.77 -0.83 4.09
CA LEU A 411 -19.27 0.19 5.01
C LEU A 411 -20.51 0.88 4.43
N TRP A 412 -20.50 1.14 3.12
CA TRP A 412 -21.64 1.70 2.43
C TRP A 412 -22.88 0.81 2.56
N MET A 413 -22.73 -0.51 2.40
CA MET A 413 -23.82 -1.47 2.57
C MET A 413 -24.47 -1.43 3.95
N ILE A 414 -23.74 -1.06 5.00
CA ILE A 414 -24.24 -1.08 6.38
C ILE A 414 -25.13 0.14 6.68
N GLY A 415 -24.91 1.27 5.99
CA GLY A 415 -25.65 2.51 6.28
C GLY A 415 -25.13 3.77 5.57
N GLY A 416 -24.50 3.61 4.41
CA GLY A 416 -24.04 4.72 3.56
C GLY A 416 -22.90 5.53 4.18
N TRP A 417 -23.07 6.85 4.22
CA TRP A 417 -22.02 7.81 4.56
C TRP A 417 -21.46 7.67 5.97
N LEU A 418 -22.33 7.46 6.97
CA LEU A 418 -21.92 7.49 8.37
C LEU A 418 -20.95 6.33 8.70
N PRO A 419 -21.24 5.06 8.35
CA PRO A 419 -20.27 3.98 8.51
C PRO A 419 -18.98 4.19 7.70
N VAL A 420 -19.07 4.77 6.48
CA VAL A 420 -17.88 5.10 5.69
C VAL A 420 -16.99 6.08 6.45
N ILE A 421 -17.54 7.16 7.00
CA ILE A 421 -16.77 8.13 7.81
C ILE A 421 -16.12 7.43 9.00
N LEU A 422 -16.92 6.76 9.83
CA LEU A 422 -16.43 6.12 11.07
C LEU A 422 -15.38 5.05 10.78
N GLY A 423 -15.62 4.19 9.80
CA GLY A 423 -14.67 3.16 9.40
C GLY A 423 -13.38 3.75 8.83
N SER A 424 -13.46 4.84 8.06
CA SER A 424 -12.28 5.52 7.50
C SER A 424 -11.42 6.15 8.58
N LEU A 425 -12.04 6.78 9.57
CA LEU A 425 -11.33 7.31 10.75
C LEU A 425 -10.67 6.17 11.55
N PHE A 426 -11.37 5.06 11.75
CA PHE A 426 -10.85 3.89 12.47
C PHE A 426 -9.66 3.25 11.76
N VAL A 427 -9.73 3.03 10.44
CA VAL A 427 -8.59 2.52 9.67
C VAL A 427 -7.43 3.52 9.63
N GLY A 428 -7.74 4.82 9.55
CA GLY A 428 -6.75 5.88 9.71
C GLY A 428 -6.00 5.80 11.04
N LEU A 429 -6.73 5.58 12.14
CA LEU A 429 -6.16 5.37 13.47
C LEU A 429 -5.27 4.12 13.52
N ILE A 430 -5.75 2.98 13.01
CA ILE A 430 -4.98 1.72 12.97
C ILE A 430 -3.68 1.91 12.19
N HIS A 431 -3.75 2.52 11.00
CA HIS A 431 -2.56 2.79 10.19
C HIS A 431 -1.63 3.79 10.88
N ALA A 432 -2.13 4.83 11.55
CA ALA A 432 -1.31 5.73 12.33
C ALA A 432 -0.60 5.02 13.51
N ILE A 433 -1.25 4.05 14.17
CA ILE A 433 -0.62 3.21 15.20
C ILE A 433 0.50 2.36 14.58
N ALA A 434 0.25 1.72 13.44
CA ALA A 434 1.26 0.96 12.71
C ALA A 434 2.45 1.85 12.29
N MET A 435 2.18 3.07 11.81
CA MET A 435 3.20 4.07 11.48
C MET A 435 4.06 4.43 12.70
N ARG A 436 3.45 4.66 13.87
CA ARG A 436 4.18 4.95 15.11
C ARG A 436 5.03 3.76 15.54
N TRP A 437 4.53 2.54 15.42
CA TRP A 437 5.28 1.32 15.72
C TRP A 437 6.48 1.15 14.80
N ILE A 438 6.31 1.29 13.48
CA ILE A 438 7.40 1.25 12.50
C ILE A 438 8.39 2.38 12.73
N HIS A 439 7.92 3.58 13.02
CA HIS A 439 8.79 4.72 13.30
C HIS A 439 9.66 4.46 14.54
N LYS A 440 9.05 4.01 15.65
CA LYS A 440 9.77 3.62 16.86
C LYS A 440 10.79 2.51 16.57
N ALA A 441 10.41 1.48 15.81
CA ALA A 441 11.32 0.42 15.37
C ALA A 441 12.50 0.97 14.56
N THR A 442 12.24 1.90 13.65
CA THR A 442 13.26 2.58 12.82
C THR A 442 14.27 3.37 13.66
N GLN A 443 13.81 4.02 14.74
CA GLN A 443 14.69 4.72 15.69
C GLN A 443 15.63 3.76 16.42
N TYR A 444 15.23 2.51 16.66
CA TYR A 444 16.10 1.48 17.25
C TYR A 444 17.02 0.81 16.22
N SER A 445 16.55 0.62 14.99
CA SER A 445 17.36 0.13 13.88
C SER A 445 16.59 0.34 12.58
N PRO A 446 17.18 0.96 11.54
CA PRO A 446 16.50 1.14 10.25
C PRO A 446 16.14 -0.20 9.59
N TYR A 447 16.93 -1.25 9.84
CA TYR A 447 16.65 -2.61 9.38
C TYR A 447 15.40 -3.21 10.02
N LYS A 448 15.16 -2.92 11.30
CA LYS A 448 13.96 -3.35 12.03
C LYS A 448 12.72 -2.68 11.48
N GLY A 449 12.79 -1.36 11.27
CA GLY A 449 11.71 -0.59 10.65
C GLY A 449 11.35 -1.10 9.24
N LEU A 450 12.36 -1.31 8.40
CA LEU A 450 12.21 -1.86 7.05
C LEU A 450 11.57 -3.25 7.07
N PHE A 451 12.04 -4.13 7.96
CA PHE A 451 11.50 -5.48 8.10
C PHE A 451 10.03 -5.46 8.55
N TYR A 452 9.68 -4.68 9.57
CA TYR A 452 8.28 -4.56 10.03
C TYR A 452 7.35 -4.00 8.97
N LEU A 453 7.78 -2.96 8.23
CA LEU A 453 7.02 -2.46 7.09
C LEU A 453 6.78 -3.57 6.06
N SER A 454 7.80 -4.37 5.75
CA SER A 454 7.66 -5.46 4.80
C SER A 454 6.63 -6.50 5.26
N MET A 455 6.63 -6.89 6.52
CA MET A 455 5.70 -7.89 7.06
C MET A 455 4.24 -7.45 6.95
N ILE A 456 3.96 -6.15 7.06
CA ILE A 456 2.60 -5.62 6.93
C ILE A 456 2.25 -5.14 5.53
N ALA A 457 3.22 -5.04 4.61
CA ALA A 457 3.06 -4.40 3.31
C ALA A 457 1.94 -5.06 2.48
N TYR A 458 1.86 -6.39 2.48
CA TYR A 458 0.80 -7.13 1.80
C TYR A 458 -0.58 -6.78 2.36
N SER A 459 -0.75 -6.87 3.68
CA SER A 459 -2.03 -6.57 4.36
C SER A 459 -2.47 -5.15 4.09
N VAL A 460 -1.55 -4.17 4.14
CA VAL A 460 -1.85 -2.75 3.87
C VAL A 460 -2.19 -2.52 2.39
N PHE A 461 -1.44 -3.14 1.48
CA PHE A 461 -1.66 -3.01 0.04
C PHE A 461 -3.02 -3.61 -0.38
N TRP A 462 -3.40 -4.75 0.21
CA TRP A 462 -4.64 -5.46 -0.11
C TRP A 462 -5.86 -4.99 0.71
N ALA A 463 -5.65 -4.17 1.74
CA ALA A 463 -6.67 -3.72 2.68
C ALA A 463 -7.94 -3.14 2.04
N SER A 464 -7.78 -2.43 0.92
CA SER A 464 -8.90 -1.82 0.19
C SER A 464 -9.88 -2.84 -0.41
N ASN A 465 -9.41 -4.07 -0.63
CA ASN A 465 -10.19 -5.22 -1.09
C ASN A 465 -10.70 -6.12 0.05
N LEU A 466 -10.46 -5.71 1.29
CA LEU A 466 -10.88 -6.44 2.47
C LEU A 466 -11.91 -5.61 3.24
N ASP A 467 -12.81 -6.30 3.94
CA ASP A 467 -13.64 -5.66 4.94
C ASP A 467 -12.79 -5.23 6.15
N ILE A 468 -13.35 -4.34 6.97
CA ILE A 468 -12.66 -3.76 8.12
C ILE A 468 -12.20 -4.80 9.15
N ILE A 469 -12.96 -5.88 9.36
CA ILE A 469 -12.65 -6.94 10.34
C ILE A 469 -11.47 -7.76 9.82
N THR A 470 -11.55 -8.23 8.57
CA THR A 470 -10.48 -9.01 7.94
C THR A 470 -9.19 -8.21 7.83
N HIS A 471 -9.26 -6.94 7.42
CA HIS A 471 -8.09 -6.07 7.36
C HIS A 471 -7.43 -5.90 8.73
N THR A 472 -8.22 -5.58 9.76
CA THR A 472 -7.71 -5.40 11.13
C THR A 472 -7.00 -6.66 11.62
N ARG A 473 -7.60 -7.84 11.41
CA ARG A 473 -7.00 -9.13 11.76
C ARG A 473 -5.68 -9.35 11.02
N MET A 474 -5.67 -9.20 9.70
CA MET A 474 -4.49 -9.48 8.88
C MET A 474 -3.33 -8.54 9.23
N LEU A 475 -3.62 -7.27 9.52
CA LEU A 475 -2.61 -6.31 9.93
C LEU A 475 -2.04 -6.63 11.31
N LEU A 476 -2.91 -6.96 12.28
CA LEU A 476 -2.49 -7.31 13.64
C LEU A 476 -1.62 -8.58 13.64
N LEU A 477 -2.08 -9.64 12.98
CA LEU A 477 -1.35 -10.91 12.90
C LEU A 477 -0.02 -10.75 12.15
N ALA A 478 0.00 -9.97 11.06
CA ALA A 478 1.25 -9.66 10.35
C ALA A 478 2.23 -8.87 11.23
N GLY A 479 1.73 -7.93 12.05
CA GLY A 479 2.53 -7.20 13.02
C GLY A 479 3.12 -8.11 14.11
N ILE A 480 2.31 -9.01 14.68
CA ILE A 480 2.75 -9.99 15.69
C ILE A 480 3.76 -10.96 15.07
N ALA A 481 3.47 -11.53 13.90
CA ALA A 481 4.38 -12.41 13.18
C ALA A 481 5.71 -11.70 12.86
N GLY A 482 5.65 -10.46 12.39
CA GLY A 482 6.85 -9.66 12.13
C GLY A 482 7.67 -9.40 13.39
N TRP A 483 7.02 -9.11 14.52
CA TRP A 483 7.69 -8.97 15.80
C TRP A 483 8.37 -10.28 16.23
N LEU A 484 7.67 -11.41 16.14
CA LEU A 484 8.21 -12.73 16.50
C LEU A 484 9.40 -13.12 15.61
N VAL A 485 9.22 -13.09 14.29
CA VAL A 485 10.27 -13.45 13.33
C VAL A 485 11.49 -12.56 13.49
N TRP A 486 11.29 -11.25 13.74
CA TRP A 486 12.42 -10.36 13.98
C TRP A 486 13.24 -10.78 15.21
N HIS A 487 12.61 -11.03 16.36
CA HIS A 487 13.35 -11.28 17.59
C HIS A 487 13.86 -12.73 17.71
N ILE A 488 13.16 -13.70 17.11
CA ILE A 488 13.50 -15.13 17.20
C ILE A 488 14.46 -15.55 16.08
N VAL A 489 14.31 -15.01 14.87
CA VAL A 489 15.06 -15.46 13.69
C VAL A 489 16.07 -14.42 13.23
N ILE A 490 15.62 -13.17 13.01
CA ILE A 490 16.46 -12.17 12.35
C ILE A 490 17.53 -11.58 13.29
N LEU A 491 17.13 -11.19 14.49
CA LEU A 491 17.99 -10.53 15.47
C LEU A 491 19.19 -11.40 15.91
N PRO A 492 19.03 -12.72 16.17
CA PRO A 492 20.16 -13.58 16.51
C PRO A 492 21.19 -13.71 15.37
N ILE A 493 20.77 -13.63 14.11
CA ILE A 493 21.65 -13.77 12.95
C ILE A 493 22.36 -12.45 12.61
N ILE A 494 21.64 -11.33 12.69
CA ILE A 494 22.17 -10.00 12.33
C ILE A 494 22.99 -9.38 13.48
N GLY A 495 22.66 -9.67 14.74
CA GLY A 495 23.23 -9.05 15.93
C GLY A 495 22.58 -7.70 16.29
N ASP A 496 22.97 -7.13 17.44
CA ASP A 496 22.42 -5.84 17.93
C ASP A 496 22.98 -4.67 17.11
N VAL A 497 22.23 -4.26 16.08
CA VAL A 497 22.57 -3.11 15.23
C VAL A 497 21.90 -1.87 15.80
N ARG A 498 22.41 -1.38 16.93
CA ARG A 498 22.00 -0.08 17.44
C ARG A 498 22.53 1.00 16.51
N PRO A 499 21.73 2.02 16.13
CA PRO A 499 22.27 3.19 15.48
C PRO A 499 23.34 3.75 16.40
N ARG A 500 24.55 3.96 15.87
CA ARG A 500 25.55 4.77 16.56
C ARG A 500 24.84 6.08 16.91
N ARG A 501 24.51 6.28 18.20
CA ARG A 501 23.99 7.57 18.67
C ARG A 501 24.96 8.61 18.12
N ALA A 502 24.44 9.57 17.35
CA ALA A 502 25.24 10.74 17.02
C ALA A 502 25.88 11.23 18.33
N PRO A 503 27.20 11.47 18.37
CA PRO A 503 27.87 11.85 19.60
C PRO A 503 27.10 13.03 20.21
N ARG A 504 26.48 12.80 21.37
CA ARG A 504 25.88 13.87 22.14
C ARG A 504 27.03 14.76 22.59
N GLY A 505 27.10 15.96 22.01
CA GLY A 505 28.08 16.97 22.40
C GLY A 505 29.36 16.92 21.60
N LEU A 506 29.36 17.58 20.45
CA LEU A 506 30.35 18.64 20.29
C LEU A 506 29.55 19.95 20.40
N PRO A 507 29.87 20.85 21.34
CA PRO A 507 29.30 22.18 21.30
C PRO A 507 29.59 22.73 19.90
N VAL A 508 28.54 23.18 19.22
CA VAL A 508 28.70 24.07 18.09
C VAL A 508 29.50 25.25 18.65
N ARG A 509 30.82 25.27 18.45
CA ARG A 509 31.58 26.50 18.49
C ARG A 509 30.91 27.33 17.41
N LEU A 510 30.01 28.22 17.85
CA LEU A 510 29.63 29.39 17.08
C LEU A 510 30.94 29.95 16.58
N ALA A 511 31.19 29.81 15.28
CA ALA A 511 32.26 30.53 14.63
C ALA A 511 31.94 32.00 14.95
N THR A 512 32.76 32.59 15.81
CA THR A 512 32.82 34.03 15.99
C THR A 512 32.85 34.63 14.59
N PRO A 513 32.02 35.64 14.29
CA PRO A 513 32.03 36.27 12.99
C PRO A 513 33.46 36.77 12.77
N ILE A 514 34.14 36.20 11.77
CA ILE A 514 35.42 36.69 11.29
C ILE A 514 35.16 38.15 10.93
N GLY A 515 35.82 39.04 11.68
CA GLY A 515 35.75 40.47 11.48
C GLY A 515 36.00 40.78 10.02
N ARG A 516 35.13 41.64 9.46
CA ARG A 516 35.39 42.32 8.20
C ARG A 516 36.78 42.94 8.27
N GLN A 517 37.74 42.35 7.58
CA GLN A 517 38.96 43.07 7.24
C GLN A 517 38.55 44.18 6.27
N ALA A 518 38.80 45.42 6.69
CA ALA A 518 38.66 46.60 5.86
C ALA A 518 39.54 46.45 4.60
N PRO A 519 39.04 46.82 3.40
CA PRO A 519 39.89 46.89 2.22
C PRO A 519 40.99 47.93 2.46
N GLY A 520 42.24 47.48 2.32
CA GLY A 520 43.43 48.27 2.50
C GLY A 520 43.44 49.51 1.60
N ALA A 521 43.87 50.61 2.20
CA ALA A 521 44.26 51.83 1.52
C ALA A 521 45.36 51.52 0.48
N VAL A 522 45.09 51.89 -0.77
CA VAL A 522 46.12 52.15 -1.77
C VAL A 522 46.62 53.57 -1.49
N LEU A 523 47.84 53.70 -1.00
CA LEU A 523 48.60 54.95 -1.08
C LEU A 523 49.77 54.73 -2.05
N ARG A 524 49.93 55.72 -2.94
CA ARG A 524 51.18 56.04 -3.62
C ARG A 524 52.20 56.57 -2.61
#